data_AF-A0A016VJA0-F1
#
_entry.id   AF-A0A016VJA0-F1
#
_cell.length_a   1.000
_cell.length_b   1.000
_cell.length_c   1.000
_cell.angle_alpha   90.00
_cell.angle_beta   90.00
_cell.angle_gamma   90.00
#
_symmetry.space_group_name_H-M   'P 1'
#
loop_
_entity.id
_entity.type
_entity.pdbx_description
1 polymer ?
#
loop_
_entity_poly.entity_id
_entity_poly.type
_entity_poly.pdbx_seq_one_letter_code
_entity_poly.pdbx_strand_id
1 'polypeptide(L)'
;MNADRMWRCLILSKFPEFVCRTVIQKENEAGNSLDVNDIITAIDDIIALQETTSLTTKTLFDVGQARNTTERQYTRTDKRFTEKRFKRTCLCGETYPPQYCTKFSTPASRRTEARRQKAC
;
A
#
# COMPACT_ATOMS: atom_id res chain seq x y z
N MET A 1 5.74 -4.67 44.49
CA MET A 1 5.86 -4.76 43.02
C MET A 1 4.99 -3.67 42.41
N ASN A 2 5.55 -2.74 41.63
CA ASN A 2 4.76 -1.72 40.94
C ASN A 2 4.05 -2.36 39.75
N ALA A 3 2.87 -2.94 40.00
CA ALA A 3 2.03 -3.57 38.98
C ALA A 3 1.76 -2.60 37.82
N ASP A 4 1.52 -1.32 38.12
CA ASP A 4 1.33 -0.27 37.14
C ASP A 4 2.49 -0.21 36.14
N ARG A 5 3.73 -0.10 36.62
CA ARG A 5 4.93 -0.05 35.76
C ARG A 5 5.06 -1.27 34.83
N MET A 6 4.70 -2.46 35.31
CA MET A 6 4.71 -3.67 34.46
C MET A 6 3.63 -3.61 33.39
N TRP A 7 2.42 -3.17 33.74
CA TRP A 7 1.33 -3.02 32.78
C TRP A 7 1.64 -1.99 31.71
N ARG A 8 2.23 -0.85 32.07
CA ARG A 8 2.71 0.15 31.09
C ARG A 8 3.65 -0.46 30.06
N CYS A 9 4.69 -1.16 30.52
CA CYS A 9 5.66 -1.80 29.64
C CYS A 9 5.00 -2.87 28.78
N LEU A 10 4.10 -3.68 29.34
CA LEU A 10 3.40 -4.73 28.62
C LEU A 10 2.50 -4.15 27.53
N ILE A 11 1.72 -3.11 27.84
CA ILE A 11 0.82 -2.44 26.90
C ILE A 11 1.62 -1.82 25.77
N LEU A 12 2.60 -0.96 26.09
CA LEU A 12 3.43 -0.30 25.07
C LEU A 12 4.16 -1.30 24.17
N SER A 13 4.59 -2.45 24.70
CA SER A 13 5.22 -3.51 23.89
C SER A 13 4.32 -4.10 22.78
N LYS A 14 3.00 -3.90 22.84
CA LYS A 14 2.05 -4.38 21.82
C LYS A 14 1.88 -3.41 20.65
N PHE A 15 2.40 -2.20 20.77
CA PHE A 15 2.22 -1.16 19.75
C PHE A 15 3.53 -0.87 19.00
N PRO A 16 3.44 -0.33 17.78
CA PRO A 16 4.61 0.13 17.05
C PRO A 16 5.41 1.17 17.84
N GLU A 17 6.72 1.25 17.54
CA GLU A 17 7.63 2.17 18.23
C GLU A 17 7.15 3.63 18.14
N PHE A 18 6.55 4.04 17.03
CA PHE A 18 6.05 5.41 16.89
C PHE A 18 4.96 5.72 17.93
N VAL A 19 4.03 4.80 18.19
CA VAL A 19 2.98 4.99 19.20
C VAL A 19 3.62 5.16 20.58
N CYS A 20 4.59 4.29 20.89
CA CYS A 20 5.33 4.34 22.15
C CYS A 20 6.03 5.69 22.34
N ARG A 21 6.74 6.16 21.30
CA ARG A 21 7.41 7.47 21.32
C ARG A 21 6.43 8.61 21.50
N THR A 22 5.28 8.58 20.83
CA THR A 22 4.26 9.62 20.96
C THR A 22 3.62 9.63 22.36
N VAL A 23 3.36 8.47 22.96
CA VAL A 23 2.86 8.40 24.35
C VAL A 23 3.89 8.96 25.33
N ILE A 24 5.17 8.58 25.20
CA ILE A 24 6.26 9.12 26.06
C ILE A 24 6.40 10.64 25.86
N GLN A 25 6.27 11.13 24.63
CA GLN A 25 6.32 12.56 24.36
C GLN A 25 5.15 13.29 25.04
N LYS A 26 3.91 12.78 24.93
CA LYS A 26 2.74 13.35 25.62
C LYS A 26 2.92 13.35 27.14
N GLU A 27 3.49 12.28 27.70
CA GLU A 27 3.80 12.18 29.14
C GLU A 27 4.81 13.27 29.57
N ASN A 28 5.87 13.46 28.78
CA ASN A 28 6.86 14.52 29.04
C ASN A 28 6.26 15.93 28.93
N GLU A 29 5.35 16.15 27.97
CA GLU A 29 4.65 17.43 27.78
C GLU A 29 3.67 17.74 28.92
N ALA A 30 2.99 16.72 29.46
CA ALA A 30 2.09 16.85 30.60
C ALA A 30 2.83 17.05 31.93
N GLY A 31 4.11 16.66 32.01
CA GLY A 31 4.96 16.84 33.19
C GLY A 31 4.62 15.92 34.37
N ASN A 32 3.70 14.97 34.17
CA ASN A 32 3.33 13.94 35.13
C ASN A 32 3.42 12.57 34.47
N SER A 33 3.65 11.53 35.28
CA SER A 33 3.51 10.17 34.78
C SER A 33 2.04 9.92 34.45
N LEU A 34 1.75 9.48 33.23
CA LEU A 34 0.41 9.02 32.86
C LEU A 34 0.03 7.83 33.75
N ASP A 35 -1.22 7.42 33.89
CA ASP A 35 -1.56 6.09 34.41
C ASP A 35 -1.80 5.09 33.26
N VAL A 36 -2.15 3.83 33.56
CA VAL A 36 -2.46 2.84 32.52
C VAL A 36 -3.68 3.23 31.67
N ASN A 37 -4.71 3.83 32.26
CA ASN A 37 -5.91 4.26 31.54
C ASN A 37 -5.59 5.46 30.64
N ASP A 38 -4.77 6.39 31.11
CA ASP A 38 -4.29 7.52 30.35
C ASP A 38 -3.43 7.06 29.16
N ILE A 39 -2.60 6.03 29.34
CA ILE A 39 -1.84 5.42 28.24
C ILE A 39 -2.79 4.83 27.21
N ILE A 40 -3.79 4.06 27.63
CA ILE A 40 -4.76 3.45 26.72
C ILE A 40 -5.50 4.54 25.94
N THR A 41 -5.98 5.58 26.63
CA THR A 41 -6.66 6.72 26.03
C THR A 41 -5.76 7.45 25.03
N ALA A 42 -4.48 7.69 25.40
CA ALA A 42 -3.52 8.34 24.52
C ALA A 42 -3.24 7.50 23.26
N ILE A 43 -3.20 6.17 23.39
CA ILE A 43 -3.04 5.25 22.26
C ILE A 43 -4.27 5.32 21.35
N ASP A 44 -5.47 5.28 21.91
CA ASP A 44 -6.72 5.38 21.15
C ASP A 44 -6.78 6.70 20.36
N ASP A 45 -6.42 7.82 20.98
CA ASP A 45 -6.33 9.12 20.31
C ASP A 45 -5.33 9.12 19.14
N ILE A 46 -4.17 8.49 19.32
CA ILE A 46 -3.14 8.39 18.29
C ILE A 46 -3.68 7.58 17.10
N ILE A 47 -4.32 6.45 17.36
CA ILE A 47 -4.88 5.58 16.32
C ILE A 47 -6.02 6.31 15.60
N ALA A 48 -6.95 6.91 16.35
CA ALA A 48 -8.07 7.66 15.78
C ALA A 48 -7.60 8.82 14.90
N LEU A 49 -6.56 9.55 15.32
CA LEU A 49 -5.96 10.61 14.52
C LEU A 49 -5.33 10.07 13.24
N GLN A 50 -4.61 8.94 13.31
CA GLN A 50 -4.01 8.32 12.13
C GLN A 50 -5.06 7.83 11.13
N GLU A 51 -6.10 7.16 11.61
CA GLU A 51 -7.20 6.67 10.78
C GLU A 51 -7.95 7.82 10.12
N THR A 52 -8.27 8.87 10.90
CA THR A 52 -8.91 10.09 10.38
C THR A 52 -8.03 10.75 9.33
N THR A 53 -6.73 10.91 9.60
CA THR A 53 -5.79 11.50 8.64
C THR A 53 -5.70 10.66 7.36
N SER A 54 -5.67 9.32 7.49
CA SER A 54 -5.68 8.41 6.35
C SER A 54 -6.96 8.55 5.51
N LEU A 55 -8.13 8.60 6.17
CA LEU A 55 -9.42 8.80 5.51
C LEU A 55 -9.53 10.17 4.84
N THR A 56 -9.13 11.24 5.53
CA THR A 56 -9.17 12.61 5.01
C THR A 56 -8.22 12.79 3.84
N THR A 57 -6.97 12.33 3.95
CA THR A 57 -6.00 12.42 2.83
C THR A 57 -6.45 11.59 1.65
N LYS A 58 -6.97 10.37 1.87
CA LYS A 58 -7.61 9.59 0.81
C LYS A 58 -8.73 10.40 0.17
N THR A 59 -9.66 10.95 0.95
CA THR A 59 -10.80 11.71 0.39
C THR A 59 -10.37 12.96 -0.37
N LEU A 60 -9.42 13.74 0.15
CA LEU A 60 -8.97 15.00 -0.46
C LEU A 60 -8.13 14.78 -1.73
N PHE A 61 -7.27 13.77 -1.74
CA PHE A 61 -6.36 13.53 -2.86
C PHE A 61 -6.87 12.50 -3.89
N ASP A 62 -7.78 11.58 -3.53
CA ASP A 62 -8.45 10.65 -4.46
C ASP A 62 -9.46 11.40 -5.36
N VAL A 63 -10.10 12.47 -4.86
CA VAL A 63 -10.96 13.36 -5.67
C VAL A 63 -10.17 14.13 -6.74
N GLY A 64 -8.86 14.36 -6.51
CA GLY A 64 -7.97 15.00 -7.49
C GLY A 64 -7.61 14.13 -8.70
N GLN A 65 -7.73 12.80 -8.58
CA GLN A 65 -7.53 11.86 -9.69
C GLN A 65 -8.79 11.67 -10.56
N ALA A 66 -9.97 12.01 -10.03
CA ALA A 66 -11.24 11.86 -10.75
C ALA A 66 -11.42 12.81 -11.94
N ARG A 67 -10.57 13.84 -12.10
CA ARG A 67 -10.66 14.77 -13.25
C ARG A 67 -9.82 14.36 -14.46
N ASN A 68 -8.89 13.41 -14.35
CA ASN A 68 -7.94 13.09 -15.42
C ASN A 68 -7.88 11.63 -15.86
N THR A 69 -8.84 10.78 -15.49
CA THR A 69 -8.93 9.43 -16.08
C THR A 69 -10.37 8.96 -16.11
N THR A 70 -11.02 9.17 -17.25
CA THR A 70 -11.95 8.18 -17.78
C THR A 70 -11.28 6.81 -17.72
N GLU A 71 -12.01 5.85 -17.11
CA GLU A 71 -11.72 4.42 -17.12
C GLU A 71 -10.42 3.94 -16.43
N ARG A 72 -10.53 3.56 -15.15
CA ARG A 72 -10.40 2.12 -14.83
C ARG A 72 -10.81 1.81 -13.40
N GLN A 73 -11.82 0.95 -13.34
CA GLN A 73 -12.27 0.22 -12.17
C GLN A 73 -11.12 -0.40 -11.39
N TYR A 74 -11.15 -0.14 -10.08
CA TYR A 74 -10.84 -1.06 -8.99
C TYR A 74 -10.67 -2.52 -9.42
N THR A 75 -9.46 -3.05 -9.30
CA THR A 75 -9.24 -4.42 -8.83
C THR A 75 -8.06 -4.45 -7.87
N ARG A 76 -8.37 -4.64 -6.60
CA ARG A 76 -7.48 -5.14 -5.56
C ARG A 76 -7.01 -6.54 -5.96
N THR A 77 -5.73 -6.71 -6.25
CA THR A 77 -4.97 -7.94 -6.00
C THR A 77 -3.49 -7.53 -6.04
N ASP A 78 -2.89 -7.27 -4.88
CA ASP A 78 -2.00 -8.26 -4.25
C ASP A 78 -1.60 -9.40 -5.19
N LYS A 79 -0.41 -9.26 -5.78
CA LYS A 79 0.61 -10.31 -5.84
C LYS A 79 1.88 -9.71 -6.40
N ARG A 80 2.91 -9.72 -5.56
CA ARG A 80 4.31 -9.72 -5.97
C ARG A 80 4.51 -10.76 -7.06
N PHE A 81 4.63 -10.34 -8.30
CA PHE A 81 5.39 -11.07 -9.29
C PHE A 81 6.40 -10.10 -9.87
N THR A 82 7.65 -10.30 -9.47
CA THR A 82 8.83 -9.89 -10.20
C THR A 82 8.77 -10.55 -11.59
N GLU A 83 7.94 -10.01 -12.48
CA GLU A 83 8.00 -10.38 -13.87
C GLU A 83 9.28 -9.76 -14.43
N LYS A 84 10.31 -10.60 -14.47
CA LYS A 84 11.49 -10.46 -15.33
C LYS A 84 11.07 -9.67 -16.56
N ARG A 85 11.73 -8.54 -16.79
CA ARG A 85 11.68 -7.80 -18.05
C ARG A 85 12.13 -8.75 -19.17
N PHE A 86 11.24 -9.61 -19.64
CA PHE A 86 11.36 -10.24 -20.93
C PHE A 86 11.27 -9.09 -21.91
N LYS A 87 12.42 -8.73 -22.48
CA LYS A 87 12.48 -7.94 -23.71
C LYS A 87 11.43 -8.57 -24.63
N ARG A 88 10.31 -7.88 -24.84
CA ARG A 88 9.15 -8.40 -25.58
C ARG A 88 9.53 -8.44 -27.06
N THR A 89 10.36 -9.40 -27.43
CA THR A 89 10.61 -9.76 -28.82
C THR A 89 9.26 -10.11 -29.43
N CYS A 90 8.96 -9.51 -30.57
CA CYS A 90 7.80 -9.84 -31.38
C CYS A 90 7.79 -11.34 -31.70
N LEU A 91 6.60 -11.94 -31.85
CA LEU A 91 6.41 -13.32 -32.36
C LEU A 91 7.04 -13.56 -33.75
N CYS A 92 7.40 -12.47 -34.42
CA CYS A 92 8.11 -12.45 -35.69
C CYS A 92 9.64 -12.54 -35.55
N GLY A 93 10.18 -12.57 -34.33
CA GLY A 93 11.61 -12.63 -34.03
C GLY A 93 12.30 -11.27 -33.84
N GLU A 94 11.61 -10.17 -34.13
CA GLU A 94 12.18 -8.82 -34.10
C GLU A 94 12.08 -8.16 -32.72
N THR A 95 12.99 -7.22 -32.44
CA THR A 95 13.12 -6.59 -31.11
C THR A 95 12.07 -5.49 -30.84
N TYR A 96 11.18 -5.21 -31.79
CA TYR A 96 10.12 -4.21 -31.62
C TYR A 96 8.90 -4.77 -30.88
N PRO A 97 8.11 -3.91 -30.21
CA PRO A 97 6.88 -4.34 -29.55
C PRO A 97 5.88 -4.94 -30.56
N PRO A 98 5.13 -6.01 -30.21
CA PRO A 98 4.19 -6.68 -31.11
C PRO A 98 3.14 -5.77 -31.78
N GLN A 99 2.85 -4.62 -31.17
CA GLN A 99 1.91 -3.60 -31.67
C GLN A 99 2.38 -2.97 -32.98
N TYR A 100 3.69 -2.88 -33.20
CA TYR A 100 4.31 -2.30 -34.40
C TYR A 100 4.71 -3.36 -35.43
N CYS A 101 4.30 -4.62 -35.25
CA CYS A 101 4.58 -5.69 -36.18
C CYS A 101 3.82 -5.53 -37.49
N THR A 102 4.57 -5.41 -38.60
CA THR A 102 4.00 -5.36 -39.94
C THR A 102 3.56 -6.74 -40.45
N LYS A 103 4.20 -7.83 -39.99
CA LYS A 103 3.80 -9.22 -40.29
C LYS A 103 2.49 -9.63 -39.62
N PHE A 104 2.27 -9.18 -38.39
CA PHE A 104 1.08 -9.49 -37.59
C PHE A 104 0.42 -8.19 -37.13
N SER A 105 -0.11 -7.45 -38.11
CA SER A 105 -0.69 -6.12 -37.91
C SER A 105 -1.99 -6.16 -37.11
N THR A 106 -2.79 -7.22 -37.27
CA THR A 106 -4.08 -7.36 -36.58
C THR A 106 -3.94 -8.13 -35.25
N PRO A 107 -4.72 -7.76 -34.21
CA PRO A 107 -4.76 -8.51 -32.96
C PRO A 107 -5.16 -9.99 -33.14
N ALA A 108 -6.03 -10.29 -34.09
CA ALA A 108 -6.44 -11.66 -34.40
C ALA A 108 -5.26 -12.49 -34.92
N SER A 109 -4.49 -11.95 -35.87
CA SER A 109 -3.30 -12.61 -36.42
C SER A 109 -2.23 -12.87 -35.35
N ARG A 110 -2.00 -11.90 -34.45
CA ARG A 110 -1.10 -12.06 -33.29
C ARG A 110 -1.52 -13.18 -32.36
N ARG A 111 -2.82 -13.31 -32.07
CA ARG A 111 -3.35 -14.39 -31.20
C ARG A 111 -3.22 -15.77 -31.86
N THR A 112 -3.47 -15.87 -33.16
CA THR A 112 -3.33 -17.13 -33.91
C THR A 112 -1.88 -17.61 -33.91
N GLU A 113 -0.92 -16.71 -34.17
CA GLU A 113 0.50 -17.07 -34.14
C GLU A 113 0.99 -17.40 -32.72
N ALA A 114 0.53 -16.66 -31.69
CA ALA A 114 0.86 -16.99 -30.29
C ALA A 114 0.41 -18.40 -29.91
N ARG A 115 -0.79 -18.82 -30.35
CA ARG A 115 -1.28 -20.19 -30.15
C ARG A 115 -0.44 -21.21 -30.91
N ARG A 116 -0.07 -20.92 -32.16
CA ARG A 116 0.81 -21.79 -32.97
C ARG A 116 2.16 -22.02 -32.31
N GLN A 117 2.74 -20.96 -31.74
CA GLN A 117 4.03 -21.00 -31.06
C GLN A 117 3.94 -21.43 -29.58
N LYS A 118 2.75 -21.80 -29.09
CA LYS A 118 2.49 -22.17 -27.68
C LYS A 118 2.95 -21.10 -26.67
N ALA A 119 2.83 -19.83 -27.06
CA ALA A 119 3.16 -18.66 -26.24
C ALA A 119 1.92 -18.08 -25.51
N CYS A 120 0.83 -18.86 -25.43
CA CYS A 120 -0.46 -18.50 -24.84
C CYS A 120 -0.75 -19.38 -23.62
#